data_AF-A0A958UXC9-F1
#
_entry.id   AF-A0A958UXC9-F1
#
_cell.length_a   1.000
_cell.length_b   1.000
_cell.length_c   1.000
_cell.angle_alpha   90.00
_cell.angle_beta   90.00
_cell.angle_gamma   90.00
#
_symmetry.space_group_name_H-M   'P 1'
#
loop_
_entity.id
_entity.type
_entity.pdbx_description
1 polymer ?
#
loop_
_entity_poly.entity_id
_entity_poly.type
_entity_poly.pdbx_seq_one_letter_code
_entity_poly.pdbx_strand_id
1 'polypeptide(L)'
;KKLYKNMIPDCPGGGTVSWTNPWGEHKYIDNIEEREDGGTPAFLQTIKTALAIQLKNKMGVEKMLKREHQLISYIFETLEPVENLHLLAPQHKDRLGVISFYIDDLHYNLGVKLLNDKFGIQTRGGCSCAGTYGHYLLHVDYETSHELTSEISLGELTRKP
;
A
#
# COMPACT_ATOMS: atom_id res chain seq x y z
N LYS A 1 1.73 23.98 9.21
CA LYS A 1 1.77 24.86 10.42
C LYS A 1 0.46 24.82 11.23
N LYS A 2 -0.73 25.12 10.68
CA LYS A 2 -2.01 25.11 11.44
C LYS A 2 -2.40 23.74 12.07
N LEU A 3 -1.90 22.64 11.49
CA LEU A 3 -2.13 21.26 11.96
C LEU A 3 -1.10 20.75 12.97
N TYR A 4 0.05 21.44 13.11
CA TYR A 4 1.13 21.03 14.02
C TYR A 4 1.09 21.92 15.27
N LYS A 5 0.51 21.39 16.35
CA LYS A 5 0.40 22.06 17.65
C LYS A 5 1.33 21.46 18.71
N ASN A 6 1.96 20.32 18.42
CA ASN A 6 2.88 19.69 19.35
C ASN A 6 4.09 20.60 19.58
N MET A 7 4.44 20.78 20.85
CA MET A 7 5.62 21.56 21.27
C MET A 7 6.86 20.68 21.45
N ILE A 8 6.67 19.37 21.42
CA ILE A 8 7.70 18.34 21.58
C ILE A 8 7.71 17.52 20.28
N PRO A 9 8.88 17.22 19.69
CA PRO A 9 8.95 16.35 18.52
C PRO A 9 8.52 14.92 18.83
N ASP A 10 8.09 14.19 17.80
CA ASP A 10 7.70 12.79 17.93
C ASP A 10 8.91 11.91 18.30
N CYS A 11 10.10 12.26 17.80
CA CYS A 11 11.37 11.60 18.13
C CYS A 11 12.41 12.62 18.64
N PRO A 12 12.44 12.93 19.95
CA PRO A 12 13.44 13.82 20.52
C PRO A 12 14.85 13.27 20.39
N GLY A 13 15.80 14.09 19.97
CA GLY A 13 17.19 13.67 19.76
C GLY A 13 18.17 14.83 19.60
N GLY A 14 19.44 14.52 19.34
CA GLY A 14 20.41 15.53 18.96
C GLY A 14 19.94 16.29 17.72
N GLY A 15 20.05 17.61 17.68
CA GLY A 15 19.58 18.42 16.57
C GLY A 15 18.10 18.85 16.64
N THR A 16 17.27 18.31 17.55
CA THR A 16 15.89 18.81 17.75
C THR A 16 15.83 19.95 18.77
N VAL A 17 16.89 20.14 19.55
CA VAL A 17 17.02 21.11 20.64
C VAL A 17 17.99 22.23 20.27
N SER A 18 17.62 23.47 20.59
CA SER A 18 18.53 24.62 20.55
C SER A 18 19.54 24.57 21.69
N TRP A 19 19.11 24.13 22.87
CA TRP A 19 19.99 23.94 24.03
C TRP A 19 19.33 23.03 25.06
N THR A 20 20.17 22.43 25.91
CA THR A 20 19.77 21.68 27.12
C THR A 20 20.71 22.09 28.25
N ASN A 21 20.29 21.91 29.51
CA ASN A 21 21.17 22.14 30.65
C ASN A 21 21.11 21.01 31.70
N PRO A 22 22.11 20.92 32.60
CA PRO A 22 22.15 19.89 33.65
C PRO A 22 21.00 19.97 34.67
N TRP A 23 20.25 21.07 34.70
CA TRP A 23 19.11 21.28 35.60
C TRP A 23 17.77 20.82 35.01
N GLY A 24 17.78 20.21 33.81
CA GLY A 24 16.60 19.61 33.17
C GLY A 24 15.83 20.54 32.24
N GLU A 25 16.29 21.78 32.06
CA GLU A 25 15.68 22.72 31.11
C GLU A 25 16.21 22.48 29.70
N HIS A 26 15.37 22.75 28.71
CA HIS A 26 15.70 22.63 27.31
C HIS A 26 14.82 23.55 26.48
N LYS A 27 15.31 23.89 25.29
CA LYS A 27 14.52 24.55 24.26
C LYS A 27 14.55 23.72 22.98
N TYR A 28 13.39 23.34 22.47
CA TYR A 28 13.27 22.75 21.13
C TYR A 28 13.36 23.83 20.04
N ILE A 29 13.79 23.42 18.84
CA ILE A 29 13.84 24.31 17.68
C ILE A 29 12.43 24.79 17.32
N ASP A 30 12.30 26.09 17.03
CA ASP A 30 11.00 26.70 16.71
C ASP A 30 10.52 26.31 15.29
N ASN A 31 11.44 26.02 14.38
CA ASN A 31 11.13 25.46 13.06
C ASN A 31 10.67 24.00 13.21
N ILE A 32 9.42 23.74 12.83
CA ILE A 32 8.79 22.42 12.92
C ILE A 32 9.56 21.38 12.12
N GLU A 33 10.03 21.70 10.91
CA GLU A 33 10.71 20.73 10.05
C GLU A 33 12.05 20.27 10.66
N GLU A 34 12.85 21.23 11.14
CA GLU A 34 14.11 20.94 11.83
C GLU A 34 13.89 20.23 13.17
N ARG A 35 12.78 20.54 13.86
CA ARG A 35 12.45 19.91 15.14
C ARG A 35 12.07 18.44 14.97
N GLU A 36 11.40 18.06 13.88
CA GLU A 36 11.04 16.66 13.59
C GLU A 36 12.18 15.87 12.91
N ASP A 37 13.26 16.53 12.45
CA ASP A 37 14.42 15.88 11.82
C ASP A 37 15.53 15.59 12.84
N GLY A 38 15.15 14.91 13.92
CA GLY A 38 16.05 14.58 15.02
C GLY A 38 17.10 13.53 14.67
N GLY A 39 18.32 13.74 15.15
CA GLY A 39 19.44 12.83 14.99
C GLY A 39 20.34 13.17 13.81
N THR A 40 20.98 12.16 13.23
CA THR A 40 21.76 12.34 12.00
C THR A 40 20.81 12.39 10.81
N PRO A 41 20.80 13.47 10.01
CA PRO A 41 19.92 13.59 8.86
C PRO A 41 20.11 12.43 7.88
N ALA A 42 19.02 12.03 7.23
CA ALA A 42 19.00 10.92 6.28
C ALA A 42 19.60 11.33 4.92
N PHE A 43 20.86 11.76 4.87
CA PHE A 43 21.49 12.41 3.71
C PHE A 43 21.30 11.64 2.40
N LEU A 44 21.58 10.33 2.40
CA LEU A 44 21.44 9.49 1.21
C LEU A 44 19.97 9.32 0.80
N GLN A 45 19.06 9.18 1.76
CA GLN A 45 17.63 9.09 1.52
C GLN A 45 17.11 10.38 0.91
N THR A 46 17.51 11.54 1.44
CA THR A 46 17.13 12.85 0.92
C THR A 46 17.62 13.06 -0.51
N ILE A 47 18.87 12.70 -0.82
CA ILE A 47 19.42 12.75 -2.18
C ILE A 47 18.60 11.86 -3.13
N LYS A 48 18.33 10.59 -2.73
CA LYS A 48 17.55 9.66 -3.55
C LYS A 48 16.13 10.16 -3.80
N THR A 49 15.47 10.71 -2.77
CA THR A 49 14.13 11.30 -2.88
C THR A 49 14.13 12.51 -3.83
N ALA A 50 15.13 13.39 -3.72
CA ALA A 50 15.26 14.53 -4.62
C ALA A 50 15.41 14.08 -6.09
N LEU A 51 16.23 13.06 -6.36
CA LEU A 51 16.39 12.48 -7.70
C LEU A 51 15.09 11.86 -8.23
N ALA A 52 14.35 11.12 -7.39
CA ALA A 52 13.06 10.55 -7.76
C ALA A 52 12.03 11.64 -8.11
N ILE A 53 11.97 12.72 -7.34
CA ILE A 53 11.08 13.87 -7.60
C ILE A 53 11.50 14.59 -8.89
N GLN A 54 12.80 14.80 -9.12
CA GLN A 54 13.27 15.41 -10.36
C GLN A 54 12.92 14.57 -11.58
N LEU A 55 13.05 13.24 -11.50
CA LEU A 55 12.63 12.33 -12.56
C LEU A 55 11.11 12.43 -12.80
N LYS A 56 10.29 12.37 -11.74
CA LYS A 56 8.84 12.55 -11.83
C LYS A 56 8.47 13.87 -12.53
N ASN A 57 9.14 14.97 -12.17
CA ASN A 57 8.89 16.28 -12.78
C ASN A 57 9.26 16.30 -14.27
N LYS A 58 10.37 15.65 -14.66
CA LYS A 58 10.74 15.48 -16.08
C LYS A 58 9.75 14.62 -16.85
N MET A 59 9.21 13.57 -16.23
CA MET A 59 8.19 12.71 -16.84
C MET A 59 6.86 13.45 -17.01
N GLY A 60 6.46 14.27 -16.04
CA GLY A 60 5.23 15.06 -16.05
C GLY A 60 4.00 14.24 -15.64
N VAL A 61 3.24 14.77 -14.67
CA VAL A 61 2.09 14.06 -14.07
C VAL A 61 1.03 13.69 -15.11
N GLU A 62 0.67 14.61 -16.00
CA GLU A 62 -0.32 14.36 -17.06
C GLU A 62 0.08 13.19 -17.99
N LYS A 63 1.37 13.09 -18.33
CA LYS A 63 1.86 11.99 -19.18
C LYS A 63 1.84 10.67 -18.43
N MET A 64 2.17 10.68 -17.14
CA MET A 64 2.10 9.49 -16.28
C MET A 64 0.65 9.00 -16.17
N LEU A 65 -0.31 9.89 -15.88
CA LEU A 65 -1.73 9.55 -15.81
C LEU A 65 -2.26 9.01 -17.14
N LYS A 66 -1.92 9.66 -18.26
CA LYS A 66 -2.29 9.16 -19.59
C LYS A 66 -1.74 7.75 -19.85
N ARG A 67 -0.49 7.48 -19.44
CA ARG A 67 0.12 6.15 -19.57
C ARG A 67 -0.55 5.13 -18.66
N GLU A 68 -0.91 5.51 -17.44
CA GLU A 68 -1.65 4.66 -16.50
C GLU A 68 -2.99 4.24 -17.08
N HIS A 69 -3.79 5.18 -17.59
CA HIS A 69 -5.08 4.88 -18.23
C HIS A 69 -4.92 3.94 -19.43
N GLN A 70 -3.89 4.14 -20.27
CA GLN A 70 -3.61 3.23 -21.38
C GLN A 70 -3.32 1.80 -20.92
N LEU A 71 -2.55 1.64 -19.84
CA LEU A 71 -2.23 0.32 -19.29
C LEU A 71 -3.46 -0.34 -18.67
N ILE A 72 -4.28 0.43 -17.95
CA ILE A 72 -5.53 -0.08 -17.37
C ILE A 72 -6.47 -0.56 -18.48
N SER A 73 -6.70 0.25 -19.52
CA SER A 73 -7.53 -0.17 -20.66
C SER A 73 -7.03 -1.47 -21.29
N TYR A 74 -5.71 -1.56 -21.55
CA TYR A 74 -5.11 -2.76 -22.11
C TYR A 74 -5.29 -3.99 -21.22
N ILE A 75 -5.10 -3.86 -19.90
CA ILE A 75 -5.28 -4.97 -18.95
C ILE A 75 -6.74 -5.43 -18.94
N PHE A 76 -7.70 -4.51 -18.87
CA PHE A 76 -9.12 -4.86 -18.91
C PHE A 76 -9.50 -5.56 -20.22
N GLU A 77 -9.10 -5.01 -21.38
CA GLU A 77 -9.33 -5.64 -22.70
C GLU A 77 -8.72 -7.05 -22.80
N THR A 78 -7.60 -7.29 -22.11
CA THR A 78 -6.91 -8.59 -22.13
C THR A 78 -7.49 -9.59 -21.14
N LEU A 79 -7.91 -9.15 -19.96
CA LEU A 79 -8.35 -10.03 -18.86
C LEU A 79 -9.87 -10.24 -18.83
N GLU A 80 -10.69 -9.27 -19.22
CA GLU A 80 -12.16 -9.42 -19.26
C GLU A 80 -12.64 -10.62 -20.10
N PRO A 81 -12.01 -10.98 -21.24
CA PRO A 81 -12.44 -12.14 -22.04
C PRO A 81 -12.07 -13.50 -21.46
N VAL A 82 -11.28 -13.57 -20.38
CA VAL A 82 -10.79 -14.83 -19.80
C VAL A 82 -11.89 -15.42 -18.91
N GLU A 83 -12.56 -16.46 -19.40
CA GLU A 83 -13.78 -17.03 -18.78
C GLU A 83 -13.61 -17.46 -17.32
N ASN A 84 -12.45 -18.01 -16.96
CA ASN A 84 -12.17 -18.50 -15.61
C ASN A 84 -11.46 -17.47 -14.70
N LEU A 85 -11.38 -16.20 -15.12
CA LEU A 85 -10.76 -15.12 -14.37
C LEU A 85 -11.76 -14.01 -14.10
N HIS A 86 -11.96 -13.70 -12.83
CA HIS A 86 -12.95 -12.73 -12.39
C HIS A 86 -12.28 -11.50 -11.80
N LEU A 87 -12.35 -10.38 -12.51
CA LEU A 87 -11.89 -9.09 -12.02
C LEU A 87 -12.81 -8.60 -10.89
N LEU A 88 -12.22 -8.12 -9.80
CA LEU A 88 -12.98 -7.52 -8.70
C LEU A 88 -13.33 -6.07 -9.00
N ALA A 89 -14.62 -5.78 -8.88
CA ALA A 89 -15.24 -4.49 -9.20
C ALA A 89 -15.00 -4.04 -10.66
N PRO A 90 -15.36 -4.88 -11.66
CA PRO A 90 -15.04 -4.66 -13.08
C PRO A 90 -15.75 -3.45 -13.68
N GLN A 91 -16.85 -3.01 -13.07
CA GLN A 91 -17.61 -1.82 -13.48
C GLN A 91 -16.85 -0.51 -13.28
N HIS A 92 -15.85 -0.48 -12.39
CA HIS A 92 -15.06 0.73 -12.11
C HIS A 92 -13.80 0.74 -12.98
N LYS A 93 -13.89 1.35 -14.17
CA LYS A 93 -12.76 1.46 -15.11
C LYS A 93 -11.89 2.69 -14.86
N ASP A 94 -12.44 3.73 -14.24
CA ASP A 94 -11.66 4.87 -13.72
C ASP A 94 -11.19 4.55 -12.30
N ARG A 95 -9.95 4.05 -12.20
CA ARG A 95 -9.34 3.58 -10.95
C ARG A 95 -7.82 3.72 -11.01
N LEU A 96 -7.18 3.62 -9.86
CA LEU A 96 -5.73 3.44 -9.79
C LEU A 96 -5.33 2.14 -10.49
N GLY A 97 -4.09 2.06 -10.98
CA GLY A 97 -3.46 0.89 -11.60
C GLY A 97 -3.28 -0.36 -10.72
N VAL A 98 -4.22 -0.63 -9.81
CA VAL A 98 -4.29 -1.80 -8.93
C VAL A 98 -5.46 -2.67 -9.39
N ILE A 99 -5.15 -3.87 -9.88
CA ILE A 99 -6.12 -4.83 -10.39
C ILE A 99 -6.14 -6.05 -9.47
N SER A 100 -7.32 -6.35 -8.94
CA SER A 100 -7.55 -7.53 -8.11
C SER A 100 -8.46 -8.48 -8.86
N PHE A 101 -8.17 -9.77 -8.80
CA PHE A 101 -8.95 -10.81 -9.46
C PHE A 101 -8.82 -12.14 -8.69
N TYR A 102 -9.73 -13.06 -8.97
CA TYR A 102 -9.59 -14.46 -8.61
C TYR A 102 -9.73 -15.33 -9.86
N ILE A 103 -9.26 -16.56 -9.77
CA ILE A 103 -9.36 -17.55 -10.83
C ILE A 103 -10.13 -18.75 -10.26
N ASP A 104 -11.08 -19.26 -11.02
CA ASP A 104 -11.89 -20.40 -10.59
C ASP A 104 -11.00 -21.61 -10.29
N ASP A 105 -11.35 -22.33 -9.22
CA ASP A 105 -10.64 -23.53 -8.73
C ASP A 105 -9.13 -23.33 -8.43
N LEU A 106 -8.68 -22.08 -8.26
CA LEU A 106 -7.28 -21.76 -7.96
C LEU A 106 -7.14 -20.97 -6.66
N HIS A 107 -6.66 -21.64 -5.61
CA HIS A 107 -6.35 -20.98 -4.36
C HIS A 107 -5.25 -19.92 -4.55
N TYR A 108 -5.46 -18.72 -4.01
CA TYR A 108 -4.60 -17.55 -4.25
C TYR A 108 -3.12 -17.82 -3.94
N ASN A 109 -2.80 -18.57 -2.87
CA ASN A 109 -1.41 -18.93 -2.53
C ASN A 109 -0.71 -19.68 -3.68
N LEU A 110 -1.41 -20.62 -4.32
CA LEU A 110 -0.88 -21.36 -5.45
C LEU A 110 -0.75 -20.45 -6.68
N GLY A 111 -1.78 -19.64 -6.96
CA GLY A 111 -1.76 -18.68 -8.08
C GLY A 111 -0.60 -17.69 -7.98
N VAL A 112 -0.40 -17.07 -6.82
CA VAL A 112 0.71 -16.14 -6.54
C VAL A 112 2.06 -16.84 -6.74
N LYS A 113 2.21 -18.06 -6.20
CA LYS A 113 3.45 -18.83 -6.33
C LYS A 113 3.75 -19.18 -7.79
N LEU A 114 2.75 -19.61 -8.56
CA LEU A 114 2.92 -19.92 -9.98
C LEU A 114 3.30 -18.68 -10.79
N LEU A 115 2.64 -17.55 -10.57
CA LEU A 115 2.97 -16.28 -11.23
C LEU A 115 4.40 -15.84 -10.92
N ASN A 116 4.82 -15.93 -9.66
CA ASN A 116 6.16 -15.54 -9.23
C ASN A 116 7.24 -16.51 -9.73
N ASP A 117 7.12 -17.80 -9.41
CA ASP A 117 8.20 -18.77 -9.58
C ASP A 117 8.35 -19.23 -11.04
N LYS A 118 7.25 -19.29 -11.80
CA LYS A 118 7.25 -19.75 -13.20
C LYS A 118 7.33 -18.61 -14.20
N PHE A 119 6.64 -17.50 -13.93
CA PHE A 119 6.50 -16.40 -14.88
C PHE A 119 7.23 -15.12 -14.47
N GLY A 120 7.81 -15.07 -13.26
CA GLY A 120 8.52 -13.88 -12.76
C GLY A 120 7.59 -12.69 -12.46
N ILE A 121 6.29 -12.92 -12.33
CA ILE A 121 5.27 -11.89 -12.08
C ILE A 121 4.98 -11.87 -10.59
N GLN A 122 5.49 -10.84 -9.91
CA GLN A 122 5.26 -10.66 -8.48
C GLN A 122 3.84 -10.13 -8.24
N THR A 123 3.04 -10.91 -7.54
CA THR A 123 1.68 -10.54 -7.12
C THR A 123 1.52 -10.67 -5.62
N ARG A 124 0.49 -10.02 -5.08
CA ARG A 124 0.08 -10.13 -3.68
C ARG A 124 -1.26 -10.85 -3.64
N GLY A 125 -1.41 -11.81 -2.75
CA GLY A 125 -2.65 -12.57 -2.58
C GLY A 125 -3.19 -12.51 -1.16
N GLY A 126 -4.47 -12.86 -1.04
CA GLY A 126 -5.21 -12.92 0.22
C GLY A 126 -5.78 -11.59 0.67
N CYS A 127 -6.83 -11.65 1.48
CA CYS A 127 -7.47 -10.48 2.06
C CYS A 127 -6.93 -10.17 3.46
N SER A 128 -5.76 -9.53 3.56
CA SER A 128 -5.11 -9.25 4.86
C SER A 128 -5.56 -7.95 5.52
N CYS A 129 -5.83 -6.89 4.75
CA CYS A 129 -6.05 -5.54 5.27
C CYS A 129 -7.42 -4.95 4.93
N ALA A 130 -8.27 -5.70 4.22
CA ALA A 130 -9.57 -5.23 3.73
C ALA A 130 -10.68 -6.27 3.92
N GLY A 131 -10.69 -6.98 5.06
CA GLY A 131 -11.60 -8.11 5.32
C GLY A 131 -13.07 -7.81 5.01
N THR A 132 -13.60 -6.68 5.50
CA THR A 132 -14.99 -6.27 5.26
C THR A 132 -15.29 -6.00 3.78
N TYR A 133 -14.34 -5.42 3.06
CA TYR A 133 -14.47 -5.18 1.62
C TYR A 133 -14.38 -6.48 0.82
N GLY A 134 -13.53 -7.41 1.24
CA GLY A 134 -13.46 -8.77 0.70
C GLY A 134 -14.78 -9.52 0.85
N HIS A 135 -15.48 -9.38 1.98
CA HIS A 135 -16.81 -10.01 2.15
C HIS A 135 -17.82 -9.48 1.14
N TYR A 136 -17.82 -8.16 0.89
CA TYR A 136 -18.70 -7.55 -0.09
C TYR A 136 -18.39 -7.99 -1.53
N LEU A 137 -17.10 -8.00 -1.89
CA LEU A 137 -16.66 -8.32 -3.26
C LEU A 137 -16.75 -9.80 -3.62
N LEU A 138 -16.56 -10.69 -2.64
CA LEU A 138 -16.61 -12.13 -2.82
C LEU A 138 -17.98 -12.72 -2.42
N HIS A 139 -18.97 -11.86 -2.15
CA HIS A 139 -20.31 -12.25 -1.73
C HIS A 139 -20.32 -13.23 -0.54
N VAL A 140 -19.41 -13.05 0.41
CA VAL A 140 -19.34 -13.84 1.64
C VAL A 140 -20.42 -13.33 2.58
N ASP A 141 -21.49 -14.11 2.74
CA ASP A 141 -22.56 -13.82 3.68
C ASP A 141 -22.15 -14.15 5.13
N TYR A 142 -23.06 -13.86 6.08
CA TYR A 142 -22.80 -14.03 7.50
C TYR A 142 -22.50 -15.49 7.87
N GLU A 143 -23.25 -16.44 7.31
CA GLU A 143 -23.10 -17.87 7.60
C GLU A 143 -21.76 -18.38 7.06
N THR A 144 -21.43 -18.06 5.80
CA THR A 144 -20.15 -18.40 5.17
C THR A 144 -18.98 -17.76 5.92
N SER A 145 -19.12 -16.51 6.36
CA SER A 145 -18.10 -15.82 7.17
C SER A 145 -17.84 -16.55 8.50
N HIS A 146 -18.90 -17.01 9.16
CA HIS A 146 -18.79 -17.69 10.44
C HIS A 146 -18.17 -19.09 10.30
N GLU A 147 -18.52 -19.82 9.25
CA GLU A 147 -17.86 -21.10 8.91
C GLU A 147 -16.37 -20.90 8.62
N LEU A 148 -16.03 -19.95 7.74
CA LEU A 148 -14.65 -19.64 7.38
C LEU A 148 -13.81 -19.24 8.59
N THR A 149 -14.35 -18.41 9.48
CA THR A 149 -13.64 -18.01 10.71
C THR A 149 -13.46 -19.18 11.69
N SER A 150 -14.42 -20.09 11.75
CA SER A 150 -14.32 -21.31 12.56
C SER A 150 -13.25 -22.26 12.02
N GLU A 151 -13.21 -22.48 10.71
CA GLU A 151 -12.18 -23.28 10.01
C GLU A 151 -10.78 -22.68 10.19
N ILE A 152 -10.64 -21.36 9.97
CA ILE A 152 -9.36 -20.66 10.15
C ILE A 152 -8.87 -20.77 11.61
N SER A 153 -9.77 -20.71 12.58
CA SER A 153 -9.42 -20.85 14.01
C SER A 153 -8.94 -22.27 14.36
N LEU A 154 -9.37 -23.27 13.59
CA LEU A 154 -8.91 -24.66 13.69
C LEU A 154 -7.63 -24.93 12.89
N GLY A 155 -7.11 -23.92 12.16
CA GLY A 155 -5.90 -24.03 11.34
C GLY A 155 -6.15 -24.43 9.89
N GLU A 156 -7.41 -24.62 9.48
CA GLU A 156 -7.79 -24.92 8.11
C GLU A 156 -7.84 -23.63 7.28
N LEU A 157 -6.87 -23.46 6.38
CA LEU A 157 -6.74 -22.25 5.55
C LEU A 157 -7.20 -22.47 4.10
N THR A 158 -7.69 -23.64 3.76
CA THR A 158 -7.99 -24.08 2.38
C THR A 158 -9.10 -23.26 1.74
N ARG A 159 -10.08 -22.78 2.52
CA ARG A 159 -11.18 -21.93 2.05
C ARG A 159 -10.93 -20.45 2.30
N LYS A 160 -9.75 -20.07 2.80
CA LYS A 160 -9.46 -18.68 3.13
C LYS A 160 -9.37 -17.83 1.84
N PRO A 161 -10.14 -16.74 1.74
CA PRO A 161 -10.09 -15.83 0.60
C PRO A 161 -8.85 -14.91 0.56
#